data_AF-A0A9D6YV81-F1
#
_entry.id   AF-A0A9D6YV81-F1
#
_cell.length_a   1.000
_cell.length_b   1.000
_cell.length_c   1.000
_cell.angle_alpha   90.00
_cell.angle_beta   90.00
_cell.angle_gamma   90.00
#
_symmetry.space_group_name_H-M   'P 1'
#
loop_
_entity.id
_entity.type
_entity.pdbx_description
1 polymer ?
#
loop_
_entity_poly.entity_id
_entity_poly.type
_entity_poly.pdbx_seq_one_letter_code
_entity_poly.pdbx_strand_id
1 'polypeptide(L)' 'YRGKVIISIPGSESAVRLAMEKLILPELGHIVWEINR' A
#
# COMPACT_ATOMS: atom_id res chain seq x y z
N TYR A 1 3.32 16.60 3.36
CA TYR A 1 3.30 15.14 3.10
C TYR A 1 4.67 14.59 2.66
N ARG A 2 5.80 14.99 3.27
CA ARG A 2 7.09 14.36 2.94
C ARG A 2 7.21 13.04 3.70
N GLY A 3 7.59 11.96 3.02
CA GLY A 3 7.78 10.62 3.60
C GLY A 3 6.50 9.83 3.92
N LYS A 4 5.37 10.09 3.24
CA LYS A 4 4.12 9.34 3.43
C LYS A 4 3.55 8.88 2.10
N VAL A 5 2.98 7.67 2.08
CA VAL A 5 2.27 7.10 0.93
C VAL A 5 0.78 6.98 1.27
N ILE A 6 -0.07 7.41 0.34
CA ILE A 6 -1.53 7.34 0.47
C ILE A 6 -2.03 6.44 -0.65
N ILE A 7 -2.76 5.39 -0.28
CA ILE A 7 -3.36 4.42 -1.21
C ILE A 7 -4.87 4.48 -1.02
N SER A 8 -5.60 4.73 -2.11
CA SER A 8 -7.06 4.72 -2.11
C SER A 8 -7.56 3.41 -2.72
N ILE A 9 -8.46 2.73 -2.02
CA ILE A 9 -8.98 1.40 -2.39
C ILE A 9 -10.52 1.47 -2.41
N PRO A 10 -11.21 0.69 -3.28
CA PRO A 10 -12.66 0.60 -3.22
C PRO A 10 -13.17 0.13 -1.85
N GLY A 11 -14.35 0.59 -1.44
CA GLY A 11 -14.87 0.33 -0.09
C GLY A 11 -15.40 -1.08 0.19
N SER A 12 -15.45 -1.97 -0.81
CA SER A 12 -15.90 -3.35 -0.60
C SER A 12 -14.80 -4.21 0.04
N GLU A 13 -15.18 -5.09 0.97
CA GLU A 13 -14.24 -5.94 1.70
C GLU A 13 -13.38 -6.79 0.76
N SER A 14 -13.98 -7.34 -0.30
CA SER A 14 -13.26 -8.13 -1.29
C SER A 14 -12.18 -7.34 -2.02
N ALA A 15 -12.42 -6.06 -2.31
CA ALA A 15 -11.43 -5.20 -2.96
C ALA A 15 -10.30 -4.83 -2.00
N VAL A 16 -10.62 -4.54 -0.74
CA VAL A 16 -9.62 -4.29 0.31
C VAL A 16 -8.73 -5.51 0.51
N ARG A 17 -9.32 -6.70 0.66
CA ARG A 17 -8.58 -7.95 0.85
C ARG A 17 -7.64 -8.22 -0.32
N LEU A 18 -8.13 -8.08 -1.56
CA LEU A 18 -7.32 -8.25 -2.76
C LEU A 18 -6.13 -7.26 -2.79
N ALA A 19 -6.39 -5.97 -2.56
CA ALA A 19 -5.36 -4.95 -2.58
C ALA A 19 -4.30 -5.18 -1.48
N MET A 20 -4.73 -5.55 -0.28
CA MET A 20 -3.82 -5.83 0.84
C MET A 20 -2.95 -7.05 0.58
N GLU A 21 -3.54 -8.17 0.19
CA GLU A 21 -2.83 -9.45 0.07
C GLU A 21 -1.94 -9.54 -1.17
N LYS A 22 -2.37 -8.95 -2.30
CA LYS A 22 -1.69 -9.13 -3.58
C LYS A 22 -0.73 -8.00 -3.93
N LEU A 23 -0.90 -6.82 -3.34
CA LEU A 23 -0.14 -5.62 -3.73
C LEU A 23 0.50 -4.91 -2.53
N ILE A 24 -0.29 -4.48 -1.55
CA ILE A 24 0.20 -3.56 -0.50
C ILE A 24 1.16 -4.28 0.47
N LEU A 25 0.77 -5.43 1.02
CA LEU A 25 1.63 -6.15 1.97
C LEU A 25 2.93 -6.67 1.34
N PRO A 26 2.90 -7.29 0.13
CA PRO A 26 4.13 -7.72 -0.53
C PRO A 26 5.12 -6.59 -0.82
N GLU A 27 4.63 -5.40 -1.20
CA GLU A 27 5.47 -4.28 -1.62
C GLU A 27 5.77 -3.24 -0.52
N LEU A 28 5.20 -3.40 0.68
CA LEU A 28 5.30 -2.40 1.75
C LEU A 28 6.75 -2.06 2.08
N GLY A 29 7.63 -3.07 2.14
CA GLY A 29 9.06 -2.89 2.42
C GLY A 29 9.77 -2.07 1.35
N HIS A 30 9.50 -2.35 0.07
CA HIS A 30 10.07 -1.60 -1.05
C HIS A 30 9.62 -0.15 -1.03
N ILE A 31 8.33 0.09 -0.78
CA ILE A 31 7.75 1.43 -0.69
C ILE A 31 8.39 2.23 0.44
N VAL A 32 8.55 1.63 1.62
CA VAL A 32 9.19 2.30 2.78
C VAL A 32 10.66 2.59 2.51
N TRP A 33 11.38 1.70 1.84
CA TRP A 33 12.77 1.93 1.49
C TRP A 33 12.93 3.12 0.52
N GLU A 34 12.10 3.18 -0.53
CA GLU A 34 12.17 4.24 -1.55
C GLU A 34 11.84 5.63 -0.99
N ILE A 35 10.91 5.75 -0.05
CA ILE A 35 10.57 7.06 0.54
C ILE A 35 11.58 7.56 1.58
N ASN A 36 12.49 6.69 2.05
CA ASN A 36 13.54 7.02 3.01
C ASN A 36 14.92 7.19 2.36
N ARG A 37 15.02 7.06 1.03
CA ARG A 37 16.23 7.36 0.24
C ARG A 37 16.42 8.86 0.05
#